data_AF-A0A7W5IPJ4-F1
#
_entry.id   AF-A0A7W5IPJ4-F1
#
_cell.length_a   1.000
_cell.length_b   1.000
_cell.length_c   1.000
_cell.angle_alpha   90.00
_cell.angle_beta   90.00
_cell.angle_gamma   90.00
#
_symmetry.space_group_name_H-M   'P 1'
#
loop_
_entity.id
_entity.type
_entity.pdbx_description
1 polymer ?
#
loop_
_entity_poly.entity_id
_entity_poly.type
_entity_poly.pdbx_seq_one_letter_code
_entity_poly.pdbx_strand_id
1 'polypeptide(L)'
;MPFLHGSFGHLAFNMLGLFMFGREVERVVGARRMGTLYLASIVAGALTQLATMLWLISATTPAWPTIGASAGVFGALMAYALLFPERRVMLLFPPVPMPARLFAWGYAVVELVLGINRLEPAVAHFAHLGGMAAAAVLIIAWMQAGTLADGARVALIQVNRRNALLHRLNR
;
A
#
# COMPACT_ATOMS: atom_id res chain seq x y z
N MET A 1 -20.87 -14.39 1.19
CA MET A 1 -20.61 -13.71 -0.11
C MET A 1 -19.62 -12.56 0.10
N PRO A 2 -18.29 -12.80 0.20
CA PRO A 2 -17.33 -11.72 0.43
C PRO A 2 -16.75 -11.11 -0.85
N PHE A 3 -17.05 -11.67 -2.03
CA PHE A 3 -16.38 -11.27 -3.27
C PHE A 3 -17.00 -10.07 -4.00
N LEU A 4 -18.14 -9.52 -3.55
CA LEU A 4 -18.87 -8.52 -4.32
C LEU A 4 -19.36 -7.35 -3.47
N HIS A 5 -18.46 -6.71 -2.73
CA HIS A 5 -18.70 -5.48 -1.95
C HIS A 5 -19.39 -5.73 -0.61
N GLY A 6 -18.59 -5.91 0.45
CA GLY A 6 -19.02 -5.38 1.74
C GLY A 6 -19.28 -3.89 1.54
N SER A 7 -20.49 -3.42 1.84
CA SER A 7 -21.04 -2.05 1.72
C SER A 7 -20.59 -1.13 0.55
N PHE A 8 -21.52 -0.32 0.05
CA PHE A 8 -21.22 0.75 -0.93
C PHE A 8 -20.03 1.64 -0.51
N GLY A 9 -19.87 1.87 0.79
CA GLY A 9 -18.76 2.61 1.36
C GLY A 9 -17.39 1.99 1.05
N HIS A 10 -17.20 0.67 1.23
CA HIS A 10 -15.88 0.06 0.95
C HIS A 10 -15.52 0.13 -0.53
N LEU A 11 -16.51 -0.03 -1.43
CA LEU A 11 -16.26 0.16 -2.86
C LEU A 11 -15.86 1.60 -3.15
N ALA A 12 -16.59 2.58 -2.61
CA ALA A 12 -16.30 3.99 -2.81
C ALA A 12 -14.89 4.34 -2.31
N PHE A 13 -14.47 3.85 -1.13
CA PHE A 13 -13.12 4.08 -0.62
C PHE A 13 -12.02 3.38 -1.44
N ASN A 14 -12.27 2.18 -1.95
CA ASN A 14 -11.32 1.51 -2.85
C ASN A 14 -11.13 2.28 -4.14
N MET A 15 -12.22 2.72 -4.77
CA MET A 15 -12.17 3.52 -5.99
C MET A 15 -11.53 4.89 -5.75
N LEU A 16 -11.84 5.53 -4.61
CA LEU A 16 -11.20 6.78 -4.20
C LEU A 16 -9.69 6.60 -4.03
N GLY A 17 -9.25 5.53 -3.34
CA GLY A 17 -7.84 5.22 -3.15
C GLY A 17 -7.11 4.98 -4.49
N LEU A 18 -7.72 4.22 -5.40
CA LEU A 18 -7.18 4.04 -6.76
C LEU A 18 -7.11 5.34 -7.55
N PHE A 19 -8.13 6.17 -7.46
CA PHE A 19 -8.16 7.45 -8.14
C PHE A 19 -7.08 8.41 -7.61
N MET A 20 -6.92 8.48 -6.29
CA MET A 20 -5.96 9.37 -5.63
C MET A 20 -4.52 8.92 -5.82
N PHE A 21 -4.23 7.65 -5.56
CA PHE A 21 -2.86 7.13 -5.54
C PHE A 21 -2.51 6.40 -6.85
N GLY A 22 -3.39 5.51 -7.29
CA GLY A 22 -3.16 4.67 -8.47
C GLY A 22 -2.88 5.46 -9.74
N ARG A 23 -3.65 6.52 -10.02
CA ARG A 23 -3.44 7.37 -11.20
C ARG A 23 -2.08 8.06 -11.22
N GLU A 24 -1.61 8.55 -10.07
CA GLU A 24 -0.28 9.19 -9.97
C GLU A 24 0.84 8.16 -10.13
N VAL A 25 0.69 6.97 -9.55
CA VAL A 25 1.63 5.86 -9.73
C VAL A 25 1.68 5.41 -11.18
N GLU A 26 0.53 5.23 -11.82
CA GLU A 26 0.41 4.78 -13.21
C GLU A 26 1.13 5.72 -14.18
N ARG A 27 1.06 7.04 -13.98
CA ARG A 27 1.79 8.02 -14.81
C ARG A 27 3.30 7.82 -14.77
N VAL A 28 3.83 7.26 -13.69
CA VAL A 28 5.27 7.07 -13.50
C VAL A 28 5.72 5.67 -13.91
N VAL A 29 4.95 4.64 -13.57
CA VAL A 29 5.32 3.24 -13.84
C VAL A 29 4.77 2.72 -15.18
N GLY A 30 3.74 3.37 -15.72
CA GLY A 30 2.99 2.96 -16.90
C GLY A 30 1.84 1.97 -16.60
N ALA A 31 0.82 1.97 -17.45
CA ALA A 31 -0.41 1.14 -17.29
C ALA A 31 -0.12 -0.35 -17.07
N ARG A 32 0.78 -0.94 -17.88
CA ARG A 32 1.12 -2.37 -17.77
C ARG A 32 1.69 -2.72 -16.40
N ARG A 33 2.63 -1.93 -15.90
CA ARG A 33 3.26 -2.16 -14.60
C ARG A 33 2.32 -1.83 -13.45
N MET A 34 1.45 -0.83 -13.60
CA MET A 34 0.39 -0.58 -12.64
C MET A 34 -0.53 -1.81 -12.50
N GLY A 35 -0.93 -2.42 -13.62
CA GLY A 35 -1.68 -3.68 -13.61
C GLY A 35 -0.94 -4.81 -12.92
N THR A 36 0.36 -5.01 -13.23
CA THR A 36 1.20 -6.00 -12.56
C THR A 36 1.29 -5.75 -11.05
N LEU A 37 1.51 -4.50 -10.64
CA LEU A 37 1.61 -4.09 -9.24
C LEU A 37 0.31 -4.40 -8.51
N TYR A 38 -0.82 -3.98 -9.07
CA TYR A 38 -2.14 -4.18 -8.48
C TYR A 38 -2.47 -5.66 -8.30
N LEU A 39 -2.25 -6.49 -9.33
CA LEU A 39 -2.50 -7.93 -9.27
C LEU A 39 -1.52 -8.64 -8.33
N ALA A 40 -0.24 -8.29 -8.36
CA ALA A 40 0.75 -8.86 -7.45
C ALA A 40 0.42 -8.53 -5.99
N SER A 41 -0.06 -7.32 -5.70
CA SER A 41 -0.53 -6.94 -4.37
C SER A 41 -1.76 -7.73 -3.92
N ILE A 42 -2.71 -8.00 -4.82
CA ILE A 42 -3.88 -8.85 -4.51
C ILE A 42 -3.44 -10.28 -4.20
N VAL A 43 -2.57 -10.86 -5.04
CA VAL A 43 -2.08 -12.24 -4.86
C VAL A 43 -1.27 -12.35 -3.57
N ALA A 44 -0.32 -11.44 -3.36
CA ALA A 44 0.49 -11.42 -2.14
C ALA A 44 -0.38 -11.22 -0.90
N GLY A 45 -1.33 -10.28 -0.94
CA GLY A 45 -2.29 -10.07 0.16
C GLY A 45 -3.10 -11.32 0.47
N ALA A 46 -3.63 -11.99 -0.55
CA ALA A 46 -4.37 -13.24 -0.38
C ALA A 46 -3.50 -14.33 0.25
N LEU A 47 -2.25 -14.48 -0.20
CA LEU A 47 -1.31 -15.44 0.35
C LEU A 47 -0.91 -15.12 1.80
N THR A 48 -0.64 -13.85 2.12
CA THR A 48 -0.30 -13.43 3.48
C THR A 48 -1.48 -13.64 4.43
N GLN A 49 -2.70 -13.26 4.02
CA GLN A 49 -3.89 -13.51 4.82
C GLN A 49 -4.12 -15.02 5.03
N LEU A 50 -4.00 -15.82 3.97
CA LEU A 50 -4.12 -17.27 4.07
C LEU A 50 -3.06 -17.86 5.00
N ALA A 51 -1.80 -17.46 4.87
CA ALA A 51 -0.72 -17.93 5.74
C ALA A 51 -0.98 -17.59 7.22
N THR A 52 -1.44 -16.36 7.50
CA THR A 52 -1.79 -15.96 8.88
C THR A 52 -2.99 -16.73 9.40
N MET A 53 -4.00 -17.01 8.57
CA MET A 53 -5.11 -17.88 8.95
C MET A 53 -4.61 -19.29 9.26
N LEU A 54 -3.83 -19.90 8.37
CA LEU A 54 -3.28 -21.25 8.57
C LEU A 54 -2.42 -21.35 9.84
N TRP A 55 -1.63 -20.33 10.14
CA TRP A 55 -0.86 -20.24 11.39
C TRP A 55 -1.75 -20.08 12.63
N LEU A 56 -2.93 -19.45 12.48
CA LEU A 56 -3.87 -19.15 13.56
C LEU A 56 -4.97 -20.21 13.77
N ILE A 57 -5.11 -21.22 12.89
CA ILE A 57 -6.13 -22.30 12.92
C ILE A 57 -5.93 -23.29 14.10
N SER A 58 -5.45 -22.80 15.23
CA SER A 58 -5.72 -23.41 16.55
C SER A 58 -7.04 -22.91 17.17
N ALA A 59 -7.77 -21.99 16.53
CA ALA A 59 -8.95 -21.34 17.11
C ALA A 59 -10.23 -21.55 16.26
N THR A 60 -11.28 -22.04 16.91
CA THR A 60 -12.62 -22.43 16.44
C THR A 60 -13.52 -21.30 15.91
N THR A 61 -12.96 -20.21 15.39
CA THR A 61 -13.73 -19.08 14.85
C THR A 61 -13.80 -19.12 13.32
N PRO A 62 -15.00 -18.98 12.70
CA PRO A 62 -15.13 -18.87 11.25
C PRO A 62 -14.47 -17.57 10.78
N ALA A 63 -13.26 -17.69 10.25
CA ALA A 63 -12.60 -16.60 9.54
C ALA A 63 -13.12 -16.60 8.10
N TRP A 64 -13.94 -15.61 7.75
CA TRP A 64 -14.40 -15.44 6.38
C TRP A 64 -13.24 -14.84 5.58
N PRO A 65 -12.71 -15.52 4.55
CA PRO A 65 -11.64 -14.94 3.75
C PRO A 65 -12.22 -13.78 2.93
N THR A 66 -12.02 -12.55 3.40
CA THR A 66 -12.22 -11.35 2.59
C THR A 66 -10.97 -11.13 1.74
N ILE A 67 -10.90 -11.85 0.62
CA ILE A 67 -9.94 -11.54 -0.44
C ILE A 67 -10.47 -10.30 -1.17
N GLY A 68 -9.83 -9.15 -0.93
CA GLY A 68 -10.32 -7.86 -1.40
C GLY A 68 -9.44 -7.24 -2.47
N ALA A 69 -10.08 -6.59 -3.46
CA ALA A 69 -9.47 -5.58 -4.32
C ALA A 69 -8.67 -4.52 -3.53
N SER A 70 -9.03 -4.29 -2.27
CA SER A 70 -8.34 -3.38 -1.34
C SER A 70 -6.86 -3.68 -1.18
N ALA A 71 -6.41 -4.94 -1.21
CA ALA A 71 -4.97 -5.26 -1.16
C ALA A 71 -4.20 -4.58 -2.31
N GLY A 72 -4.79 -4.51 -3.50
CA GLY A 72 -4.24 -3.76 -4.63
C GLY A 72 -4.24 -2.24 -4.41
N VAL A 73 -5.27 -1.70 -3.74
CA VAL A 73 -5.34 -0.28 -3.37
C VAL A 73 -4.26 0.09 -2.35
N PHE A 74 -4.06 -0.74 -1.33
CA PHE A 74 -2.99 -0.59 -0.36
C PHE A 74 -1.61 -0.74 -1.00
N GLY A 75 -1.48 -1.63 -2.00
CA GLY A 75 -0.32 -1.68 -2.88
C GLY A 75 -0.05 -0.36 -3.61
N ALA A 76 -1.09 0.24 -4.22
CA ALA A 76 -1.00 1.54 -4.88
C ALA A 76 -0.63 2.67 -3.90
N LEU A 77 -1.17 2.65 -2.68
CA LEU A 77 -0.81 3.58 -1.60
C LEU A 77 0.68 3.47 -1.23
N MET A 78 1.18 2.27 -0.99
CA MET A 78 2.59 2.06 -0.67
C MET A 78 3.50 2.47 -1.84
N ALA A 79 3.13 2.13 -3.07
CA ALA A 79 3.85 2.55 -4.26
C ALA A 79 3.90 4.08 -4.39
N TYR A 80 2.78 4.76 -4.16
CA TYR A 80 2.70 6.21 -4.14
C TYR A 80 3.61 6.82 -3.08
N ALA A 81 3.61 6.25 -1.86
CA ALA A 81 4.45 6.72 -0.77
C ALA A 81 5.95 6.55 -1.02
N LEU A 82 6.36 5.51 -1.76
CA LEU A 82 7.76 5.31 -2.14
C LEU A 82 8.19 6.22 -3.30
N LEU A 83 7.32 6.46 -4.27
CA LEU A 83 7.59 7.33 -5.41
C LEU A 83 7.52 8.82 -5.05
N PHE A 84 6.66 9.17 -4.09
CA PHE A 84 6.36 10.56 -3.72
C PHE A 84 6.35 10.80 -2.20
N PRO A 85 7.44 10.47 -1.48
CA PRO A 85 7.46 10.40 -0.02
C PRO A 85 7.07 11.69 0.70
N GLU A 86 7.37 12.84 0.10
CA GLU A 86 7.15 14.17 0.68
C GLU A 86 5.85 14.84 0.20
N ARG A 87 5.14 14.27 -0.79
CA ARG A 87 3.84 14.81 -1.20
C ARG A 87 2.86 14.69 -0.05
N ARG A 88 2.11 15.76 0.21
CA ARG A 88 1.14 15.79 1.30
C ARG A 88 -0.13 15.03 0.90
N VAL A 89 -0.52 14.07 1.72
CA VAL A 89 -1.83 13.42 1.71
C VAL A 89 -2.64 14.03 2.84
N MET A 90 -3.91 14.34 2.59
CA MET A 90 -4.80 14.91 3.59
C MET A 90 -5.82 13.83 4.00
N LEU A 91 -5.92 13.59 5.30
CA LEU A 91 -7.01 12.78 5.85
C LEU A 91 -8.36 13.46 5.53
N LEU A 92 -9.40 12.67 5.30
CA LEU A 92 -10.71 13.23 4.99
C LEU A 92 -11.34 13.86 6.25
N PHE A 93 -11.23 13.19 7.40
CA PHE A 93 -11.73 13.66 8.69
C PHE A 93 -10.87 13.12 9.85
N PRO A 94 -10.30 13.97 10.72
CA PRO A 94 -10.10 15.41 10.56
C PRO A 94 -9.09 15.74 9.44
N PRO A 95 -9.13 16.92 8.81
CA PRO A 95 -8.23 17.29 7.72
C PRO A 95 -6.81 17.59 8.23
N VAL A 96 -6.03 16.53 8.41
CA VAL A 96 -4.62 16.62 8.82
C VAL A 96 -3.73 16.31 7.61
N PRO A 97 -3.00 17.29 7.08
CA PRO A 97 -2.04 17.06 6.00
C PRO A 97 -0.77 16.42 6.56
N MET A 98 -0.32 15.33 5.94
CA MET A 98 0.92 14.66 6.31
C MET A 98 1.65 14.09 5.09
N PRO A 99 2.98 13.87 5.17
CA PRO A 99 3.73 13.26 4.07
C PRO A 99 3.20 11.86 3.72
N ALA A 100 3.15 11.52 2.43
CA ALA A 100 2.67 10.23 1.94
C ALA A 100 3.39 9.04 2.60
N ARG A 101 4.71 9.16 2.83
CA ARG A 101 5.49 8.14 3.56
C ARG A 101 4.96 7.90 4.97
N LEU A 102 4.64 8.98 5.69
CA LEU A 102 4.15 8.89 7.06
C LEU A 102 2.75 8.28 7.07
N PHE A 103 1.90 8.70 6.14
CA PHE A 103 0.56 8.15 6.00
C PHE A 103 0.59 6.65 5.69
N ALA A 104 1.36 6.20 4.70
CA ALA A 104 1.41 4.78 4.33
C ALA A 104 2.02 3.89 5.43
N TRP A 105 3.15 4.29 6.02
CA TRP A 105 3.77 3.49 7.10
C TRP A 105 2.95 3.53 8.39
N GLY A 106 2.37 4.69 8.73
CA GLY A 106 1.43 4.79 9.85
C GLY A 106 0.22 3.89 9.65
N TYR A 107 -0.33 3.85 8.43
CA TYR A 107 -1.46 2.97 8.14
C TYR A 107 -1.06 1.49 8.17
N ALA A 108 0.14 1.12 7.71
CA ALA A 108 0.67 -0.24 7.86
C ALA A 108 0.78 -0.65 9.34
N VAL A 109 1.25 0.24 10.22
CA VAL A 109 1.30 -0.04 11.67
C VAL A 109 -0.11 -0.24 12.23
N VAL A 110 -1.07 0.60 11.84
CA VAL A 110 -2.48 0.43 12.26
C VAL A 110 -3.03 -0.91 11.81
N GLU A 111 -2.87 -1.28 10.54
CA GLU A 111 -3.30 -2.58 10.01
C GLU A 111 -2.67 -3.76 10.77
N LEU A 112 -1.37 -3.66 11.09
CA LEU A 112 -0.68 -4.69 11.87
C LEU A 112 -1.24 -4.80 13.29
N VAL A 113 -1.47 -3.68 13.97
CA VAL A 113 -2.04 -3.66 15.31
C VAL A 113 -3.46 -4.22 15.29
N LEU A 114 -4.32 -3.80 14.36
CA LEU A 114 -5.68 -4.30 14.24
C LEU A 114 -5.70 -5.81 13.94
N GLY A 115 -4.85 -6.27 13.02
CA GLY A 115 -4.71 -7.67 12.64
C GLY A 115 -4.23 -8.57 13.80
N ILE A 116 -3.19 -8.16 14.53
CA ILE A 116 -2.67 -8.92 15.67
C ILE A 116 -3.69 -8.99 16.81
N ASN A 117 -4.39 -7.89 17.10
CA ASN A 117 -5.38 -7.81 18.16
C ASN A 117 -6.76 -8.37 17.74
N ARG A 118 -6.92 -8.81 16.48
CA ARG A 118 -8.18 -9.31 15.90
C ARG A 118 -9.34 -8.32 16.02
N LEU A 119 -9.02 -7.03 15.96
CA LEU A 119 -10.02 -5.96 15.87
C LEU A 119 -10.58 -5.92 14.45
N GLU A 120 -11.85 -5.54 14.30
CA GLU A 120 -12.54 -5.52 13.00
C GLU A 120 -12.33 -6.82 12.16
N PRO A 121 -12.63 -8.02 12.70
CA PRO A 121 -12.24 -9.30 12.09
C PRO A 121 -12.89 -9.58 10.71
N ALA A 122 -13.83 -8.74 10.28
CA ALA A 122 -14.37 -8.75 8.93
C ALA A 122 -13.38 -8.17 7.88
N VAL A 123 -12.37 -7.42 8.32
CA VAL A 123 -11.33 -6.79 7.50
C VAL A 123 -10.08 -7.67 7.47
N ALA A 124 -9.62 -8.01 6.27
CA ALA A 124 -8.41 -8.80 6.08
C ALA A 124 -7.13 -7.94 6.21
N HIS A 125 -6.82 -7.51 7.44
CA HIS A 125 -5.69 -6.60 7.70
C HIS A 125 -4.33 -7.11 7.20
N PHE A 126 -4.07 -8.42 7.33
CA PHE A 126 -2.83 -9.01 6.82
C PHE A 126 -2.80 -9.08 5.30
N ALA A 127 -3.95 -9.07 4.62
CA ALA A 127 -4.00 -8.93 3.17
C ALA A 127 -3.53 -7.54 2.72
N HIS A 128 -3.92 -6.48 3.44
CA HIS A 128 -3.44 -5.13 3.15
C HIS A 128 -1.91 -5.03 3.31
N LEU A 129 -1.38 -5.55 4.42
CA LEU A 129 0.06 -5.59 4.67
C LEU A 129 0.84 -6.38 3.60
N GLY A 130 0.35 -7.56 3.22
CA GLY A 130 0.93 -8.35 2.14
C GLY A 130 0.92 -7.60 0.80
N GLY A 131 -0.17 -6.91 0.50
CA GLY A 131 -0.29 -6.07 -0.70
C GLY A 131 0.69 -4.89 -0.72
N MET A 132 0.86 -4.20 0.42
CA MET A 132 1.84 -3.12 0.59
C MET A 132 3.28 -3.63 0.41
N ALA A 133 3.61 -4.76 1.04
CA ALA A 133 4.94 -5.35 0.96
C ALA A 133 5.31 -5.74 -0.49
N ALA A 134 4.40 -6.39 -1.22
CA ALA A 134 4.64 -6.76 -2.62
C ALA A 134 4.84 -5.53 -3.51
N ALA A 135 4.02 -4.48 -3.34
CA ALA A 135 4.20 -3.23 -4.08
C ALA A 135 5.54 -2.57 -3.76
N ALA A 136 5.96 -2.57 -2.50
CA ALA A 136 7.26 -2.02 -2.10
C ALA A 136 8.41 -2.74 -2.80
N VAL A 137 8.40 -4.08 -2.80
CA VAL A 137 9.40 -4.90 -3.49
C VAL A 137 9.44 -4.59 -4.98
N LEU A 138 8.28 -4.56 -5.66
CA LEU A 138 8.22 -4.27 -7.11
C LEU A 138 8.74 -2.88 -7.45
N ILE A 139 8.32 -1.86 -6.70
CA ILE A 139 8.76 -0.49 -6.94
C ILE A 139 10.27 -0.38 -6.74
N ILE A 140 10.81 -0.90 -5.65
CA ILE A 140 12.25 -0.88 -5.37
C ILE A 140 13.01 -1.62 -6.49
N ALA A 141 12.54 -2.78 -6.93
CA ALA A 141 13.16 -3.54 -8.02
C ALA A 141 13.16 -2.75 -9.34
N TRP A 142 12.06 -2.08 -9.70
CA TRP A 142 11.99 -1.28 -10.92
C TRP A 142 12.84 -0.01 -10.86
N MET A 143 12.96 0.60 -9.67
CA MET A 143 13.86 1.72 -9.42
C MET A 143 15.32 1.29 -9.61
N GLN A 144 15.72 0.15 -9.03
CA GLN A 144 17.08 -0.40 -9.14
C GLN A 144 17.43 -0.80 -10.58
N ALA A 145 16.48 -1.38 -11.30
CA ALA A 145 16.65 -1.71 -12.72
C ALA A 145 16.67 -0.46 -13.62
N GLY A 146 16.43 0.75 -13.08
CA GLY A 146 16.42 2.00 -13.84
C GLY A 146 15.30 2.08 -14.88
N THR A 147 14.25 1.28 -14.74
CA THR A 147 13.23 1.09 -15.78
C THR A 147 12.04 2.03 -15.66
N LEU A 148 11.94 2.78 -14.57
CA LEU A 148 10.87 3.76 -14.38
C LEU A 148 11.07 4.97 -15.30
N ALA A 149 9.97 5.63 -15.69
CA ALA A 149 10.01 6.84 -16.48
C ALA A 149 10.88 7.93 -15.81
N ASP A 150 11.45 8.82 -16.62
CA ASP A 150 12.43 9.82 -16.16
C ASP A 150 11.95 10.68 -14.98
N GLY A 151 10.64 10.91 -14.85
CA GLY A 151 10.04 11.60 -13.70
C GLY A 151 10.26 10.91 -12.34
N ALA A 152 10.30 9.57 -12.31
CA ALA A 152 10.62 8.81 -11.10
C ALA A 152 12.09 8.95 -10.71
N ARG A 153 12.97 8.98 -11.72
CA ARG A 153 14.42 9.16 -11.53
C ARG A 153 14.70 10.52 -10.89
N VAL A 154 14.01 11.58 -11.31
CA VAL A 154 14.14 12.92 -10.72
C VAL A 154 13.69 12.93 -9.25
N ALA A 155 12.57 12.29 -8.91
CA ALA A 155 12.10 12.20 -7.52
C ALA A 155 13.10 11.45 -6.61
N LEU A 156 13.65 10.32 -7.09
CA LEU A 156 14.71 9.57 -6.40
C LEU A 156 15.98 10.40 -6.21
N ILE A 157 16.41 11.13 -7.24
CA ILE A 157 17.57 12.02 -7.15
C ILE A 157 17.34 13.11 -6.10
N GLN A 158 16.14 13.69 -6.02
CA GLN A 158 15.82 14.72 -5.03
C GLN A 158 15.87 14.17 -3.59
N VAL A 159 15.31 12.99 -3.34
CA VAL A 159 15.36 12.33 -2.02
C VAL A 159 16.80 12.01 -1.62
N ASN A 160 17.57 11.41 -2.52
CA ASN A 160 18.97 11.07 -2.26
C ASN A 160 19.85 12.31 -2.04
N ARG A 161 19.63 13.39 -2.80
CA ARG A 161 20.31 14.68 -2.58
C ARG A 161 19.96 15.30 -1.23
N ARG A 162 18.69 15.27 -0.81
CA ARG A 162 18.29 15.78 0.51
C ARG A 162 18.97 15.03 1.64
N ASN A 163 18.98 13.70 1.58
CA ASN A 163 19.63 12.87 2.59
C ASN A 163 21.15 13.09 2.63
N ALA A 164 21.80 13.23 1.47
CA ALA A 164 23.22 13.57 1.38
C ALA A 164 23.55 14.95 1.98
N LEU A 165 22.68 15.95 1.78
CA LEU A 165 22.80 17.29 2.38
C LEU A 165 22.67 17.26 3.90
N LEU A 166 21.68 16.54 4.44
CA LEU A 166 21.50 16.40 5.89
C LEU A 166 22.71 15.71 6.55
N HIS A 167 23.29 14.70 5.90
CA HIS A 167 24.53 14.06 6.36
C HIS A 167 25.77 14.96 6.27
N ARG A 168 25.73 16.05 5.50
CA ARG A 168 26.81 17.06 5.46
C ARG A 168 26.62 18.14 6.52
N LEU A 169 25.38 18.45 6.90
CA LEU A 169 25.07 19.45 7.92
C LEU A 169 25.23 18.92 9.36
N ASN A 170 25.17 17.59 9.54
CA ASN A 170 25.36 16.92 10.83
C ASN A 170 26.79 16.38 11.06
N ARG A 171 27.78 16.80 10.25
CA ARG A 171 29.21 16.56 10.50
C ARG A 171 29.88 17.89 10.80
#